data_AF-A0AAV8X2I2-F1
#
_entry.id   AF-A0AAV8X2I2-F1
#
_cell.length_a   1.000
_cell.length_b   1.000
_cell.length_c   1.000
_cell.angle_alpha   90.00
_cell.angle_beta   90.00
_cell.angle_gamma   90.00
#
_symmetry.space_group_name_H-M   'P 1'
#
loop_
_entity.id
_entity.type
_entity.pdbx_description
1 polymer ?
#
loop_
_entity_poly.entity_id
_entity_poly.type
_entity_poly.pdbx_seq_one_letter_code
_entity_poly.pdbx_strand_id
1 'polypeptide(L)'
;MPFQKGSNERKKLIDLLRTPGNFSVYSDHIVQPVQRPTSSSTKITLSDDFLPCKYCKDLYKKETRLASTLKKCFFNNGNDSAIRYSSEGQTLLAFQESRKPFLDRLRLKTEVFNKMHADRISLNGKTDVIVCQYA
;
A
#
# COMPACT_ATOMS: atom_id res chain seq x y z
N MET A 1 8.72 -14.34 -26.79
CA MET A 1 7.58 -13.81 -27.59
C MET A 1 7.24 -12.41 -27.07
N PRO A 2 7.43 -11.34 -27.85
CA PRO A 2 7.04 -9.99 -27.42
C PRO A 2 5.51 -9.84 -27.48
N PHE A 3 4.89 -9.44 -26.37
CA PHE A 3 3.45 -9.18 -26.32
C PHE A 3 3.04 -8.04 -27.25
N GLN A 4 1.95 -8.23 -27.99
CA GLN A 4 1.45 -7.24 -28.96
C GLN A 4 1.10 -5.91 -28.27
N LYS A 5 1.31 -4.80 -28.99
CA LYS A 5 0.97 -3.46 -28.49
C LYS A 5 -0.53 -3.39 -28.19
N GLY A 6 -0.86 -2.99 -26.95
CA GLY A 6 -2.26 -2.88 -26.51
C GLY A 6 -2.86 -4.16 -25.92
N SER A 7 -2.16 -5.30 -25.96
CA SER A 7 -2.63 -6.54 -25.33
C SER A 7 -2.80 -6.36 -23.82
N ASN A 8 -3.75 -7.10 -23.24
CA ASN A 8 -3.99 -7.06 -21.81
C ASN A 8 -2.80 -7.59 -21.01
N GLU A 9 -2.07 -8.60 -21.53
CA GLU A 9 -0.84 -9.07 -20.87
C GLU A 9 0.24 -8.00 -20.86
N ARG A 10 0.41 -7.26 -21.96
CA ARG A 10 1.39 -6.17 -22.04
C ARG A 10 1.06 -5.04 -21.08
N LYS A 11 -0.22 -4.66 -20.96
CA LYS A 11 -0.67 -3.66 -19.98
C LYS A 11 -0.36 -4.11 -18.55
N LYS A 12 -0.68 -5.36 -18.20
CA LYS A 12 -0.37 -5.92 -16.86
C LYS A 12 1.12 -5.90 -16.54
N LEU A 13 1.98 -6.23 -17.51
CA LEU A 13 3.43 -6.19 -17.34
C LEU A 13 3.96 -4.76 -17.17
N ILE A 14 3.39 -3.80 -17.89
CA ILE A 14 3.72 -2.37 -17.70
C ILE A 14 3.26 -1.90 -16.32
N ASP A 15 2.06 -2.27 -15.90
CA ASP A 15 1.54 -1.92 -14.58
C ASP A 15 2.42 -2.51 -13.48
N LEU A 16 2.85 -3.77 -13.59
CA LEU A 16 3.82 -4.41 -12.68
C LEU A 16 5.11 -3.61 -12.46
N LEU A 17 5.57 -2.88 -13.49
CA LEU A 17 6.76 -2.03 -13.39
C LEU A 17 6.41 -0.63 -12.86
N ARG A 18 5.24 -0.11 -13.21
CA ARG A 18 4.80 1.24 -12.85
C ARG A 18 4.37 1.35 -11.39
N THR A 19 3.66 0.36 -10.87
CA THR A 19 3.07 0.45 -9.52
C THR A 19 4.12 0.48 -8.40
N PRO A 20 5.24 -0.28 -8.44
CA PRO A 20 6.30 -0.15 -7.43
C PRO A 20 7.02 1.20 -7.51
N GLY A 21 7.18 1.75 -8.73
CA GLY A 21 7.73 3.08 -8.94
C GLY A 21 6.83 4.14 -8.30
N ASN A 22 5.54 4.14 -8.61
CA ASN A 22 4.57 5.05 -8.00
C ASN A 22 4.52 4.94 -6.47
N PHE A 23 4.59 3.71 -5.95
CA PHE A 23 4.68 3.47 -4.52
C PHE A 23 5.95 4.09 -3.93
N SER A 24 7.11 3.93 -4.58
CA SER A 24 8.38 4.48 -4.09
C SER A 24 8.38 6.00 -3.90
N VAL A 25 7.68 6.76 -4.75
CA VAL A 25 7.57 8.23 -4.65
C VAL A 25 6.54 8.68 -3.59
N TYR A 26 5.82 7.76 -2.96
CA TYR A 26 4.90 8.08 -1.87
C TYR A 26 5.61 8.78 -0.69
N SER A 27 6.87 8.41 -0.40
CA SER A 27 7.67 9.04 0.66
C SER A 27 7.92 10.53 0.43
N ASP A 28 7.83 11.00 -0.81
CA ASP A 28 8.00 12.40 -1.17
C ASP A 28 6.67 13.16 -1.11
N HIS A 29 5.65 12.57 -0.46
CA HIS A 29 4.25 13.03 -0.41
C HIS A 29 3.58 13.18 -1.78
N ILE A 30 4.13 12.54 -2.83
CA ILE A 30 3.55 12.54 -4.17
C ILE A 30 2.66 11.30 -4.32
N VAL A 31 1.35 11.49 -4.10
CA VAL A 31 0.36 10.42 -4.30
C VAL A 31 -0.09 10.40 -5.76
N GLN A 32 0.22 9.31 -6.48
CA GLN A 32 -0.36 9.01 -7.79
C GLN A 32 -1.39 7.88 -7.68
N PRO A 33 -2.65 8.18 -7.32
CA PRO A 33 -3.67 7.15 -7.18
C PRO A 33 -4.07 6.59 -8.54
N VAL A 34 -4.47 5.31 -8.55
CA VAL A 34 -4.98 4.63 -9.75
C VAL A 34 -6.24 5.30 -10.29
N GLN A 35 -7.09 5.78 -9.38
CA GLN A 35 -8.27 6.56 -9.74
C GLN A 35 -7.95 8.03 -9.57
N ARG A 36 -7.80 8.75 -10.69
CA ARG A 36 -7.74 10.21 -10.68
C ARG A 36 -9.03 10.74 -10.03
N PRO A 37 -8.94 11.66 -9.05
CA PRO A 37 -10.12 12.37 -8.57
C PRO A 37 -10.88 12.96 -9.76
N THR A 38 -12.21 12.78 -9.79
CA THR A 38 -13.10 13.31 -10.84
C THR A 38 -13.23 14.83 -10.77
N SER A 39 -12.82 15.45 -9.67
CA SER A 39 -12.79 16.89 -9.49
C SER A 39 -11.37 17.44 -9.64
N SER A 40 -11.27 18.60 -10.29
CA SER A 40 -10.11 19.38 -10.68
C SER A 40 -9.22 19.90 -9.52
N SER A 41 -9.18 19.24 -8.36
CA SER A 41 -8.22 19.54 -7.29
C SER A 41 -6.87 18.88 -7.59
N THR A 42 -6.11 19.61 -8.39
CA THR A 42 -4.69 19.36 -8.63
C THR A 42 -3.95 19.42 -7.29
N LYS A 43 -3.27 18.33 -6.92
CA LYS A 43 -2.60 18.03 -5.65
C LYS A 43 -3.53 17.49 -4.55
N ILE A 44 -3.52 16.17 -4.42
CA ILE A 44 -4.03 15.47 -3.24
C ILE A 44 -3.04 15.76 -2.11
N THR A 45 -3.40 16.68 -1.20
CA THR A 45 -2.52 17.17 -0.14
C THR A 45 -2.52 16.30 1.13
N LEU A 46 -3.22 15.17 1.14
CA LEU A 46 -3.31 14.31 2.32
C LEU A 46 -3.02 12.86 1.95
N SER A 47 -1.75 12.47 2.12
CA SER A 47 -1.26 11.09 2.09
C SER A 47 -2.12 10.16 2.96
N ASP A 48 -2.68 10.69 4.04
CA ASP A 48 -3.38 9.96 5.10
C ASP A 48 -4.67 9.25 4.66
N ASP A 49 -5.28 9.70 3.56
CA ASP A 49 -6.50 9.13 3.00
C ASP A 49 -6.24 7.93 2.09
N PHE A 50 -4.99 7.70 1.69
CA PHE A 50 -4.62 6.67 0.73
C PHE A 50 -3.81 5.56 1.39
N LEU A 51 -4.16 4.32 1.06
CA LEU A 51 -3.43 3.14 1.49
C LEU A 51 -3.03 2.30 0.28
N PRO A 52 -1.82 1.71 0.30
CA PRO A 52 -1.36 0.84 -0.75
C PRO A 52 -1.99 -0.55 -0.62
N CYS A 53 -2.17 -1.21 -1.75
CA CYS A 53 -2.41 -2.63 -1.80
C CYS A 53 -1.12 -3.39 -1.51
N LYS A 54 -1.13 -4.37 -0.60
CA LYS A 54 0.07 -5.16 -0.30
C LYS A 54 0.60 -5.99 -1.48
N TYR A 55 -0.29 -6.37 -2.40
CA TYR A 55 0.04 -7.24 -3.54
C TYR A 55 0.56 -6.45 -4.74
N CYS A 56 -0.17 -5.40 -5.14
CA CYS A 56 0.15 -4.61 -6.34
C CYS A 56 0.76 -3.24 -6.05
N LYS A 57 0.80 -2.80 -4.78
CA LYS A 57 1.34 -1.51 -4.32
C LYS A 57 0.62 -0.26 -4.83
N ASP A 58 -0.50 -0.44 -5.52
CA ASP A 58 -1.37 0.67 -5.92
C ASP A 58 -2.04 1.36 -4.73
N LEU A 59 -2.20 2.67 -4.84
CA LEU A 59 -2.78 3.53 -3.81
C LEU A 59 -4.29 3.71 -4.02
N TYR A 60 -5.07 3.45 -2.98
CA TYR A 60 -6.54 3.58 -2.96
C TYR A 60 -7.02 4.35 -1.74
N LYS A 61 -8.19 5.00 -1.84
CA LYS A 61 -8.81 5.70 -0.69
C LYS A 61 -9.26 4.73 0.42
N LYS A 62 -9.01 5.12 1.68
CA LYS A 62 -9.26 4.36 2.92
C LYS A 62 -10.70 3.89 3.12
N GLU A 63 -11.67 4.75 2.88
CA GLU A 63 -12.99 4.62 3.51
C GLU A 63 -13.90 3.52 2.94
N THR A 64 -13.78 3.13 1.66
CA THR A 64 -14.77 2.22 1.05
C THR A 64 -14.24 1.30 -0.05
N ARG A 65 -13.08 1.60 -0.65
CA ARG A 65 -12.65 0.94 -1.89
C ARG A 65 -11.45 0.02 -1.73
N LEU A 66 -10.70 0.13 -0.65
CA LEU A 66 -9.52 -0.71 -0.44
C LEU A 66 -9.92 -2.19 -0.33
N ALA A 67 -10.89 -2.53 0.52
CA ALA A 67 -11.32 -3.90 0.74
C ALA A 67 -11.92 -4.58 -0.51
N SER A 68 -12.74 -3.87 -1.29
CA SER A 68 -13.35 -4.40 -2.51
C SER A 68 -12.34 -4.54 -3.65
N THR A 69 -11.37 -3.63 -3.74
CA THR A 69 -10.32 -3.69 -4.77
C THR A 69 -9.28 -4.76 -4.45
N LEU A 70 -8.96 -4.96 -3.16
CA LEU A 70 -8.04 -6.01 -2.73
C LEU A 70 -8.56 -7.41 -2.99
N LYS A 71 -9.86 -7.63 -2.84
CA LYS A 71 -10.52 -8.90 -3.24
C LYS A 71 -10.44 -9.15 -4.75
N LYS A 72 -10.39 -8.09 -5.56
CA LYS A 72 -10.32 -8.17 -7.03
C LYS A 72 -8.89 -7.95 -7.57
N CYS A 73 -7.91 -7.81 -6.67
CA CYS A 73 -6.55 -7.56 -7.08
C CYS A 73 -6.05 -8.78 -7.84
N PHE A 74 -5.57 -8.58 -9.05
CA PHE A 74 -5.07 -9.66 -9.91
C PHE A 74 -3.94 -10.46 -9.26
N PHE A 75 -3.18 -9.84 -8.34
CA PHE A 75 -2.07 -10.44 -7.62
C PHE A 75 -2.47 -11.04 -6.27
N ASN A 76 -3.76 -10.99 -5.91
CA ASN A 76 -4.28 -11.65 -4.72
C ASN A 76 -4.69 -13.08 -5.05
N ASN A 77 -3.97 -14.06 -4.51
CA ASN A 77 -4.20 -15.48 -4.76
C ASN A 77 -5.25 -16.12 -3.82
N GLY A 78 -6.06 -15.32 -3.11
CA GLY A 78 -7.36 -15.75 -2.58
C GLY A 78 -7.38 -16.51 -1.25
N ASN A 79 -6.25 -16.76 -0.59
CA ASN A 79 -6.22 -17.58 0.63
C ASN A 79 -6.38 -16.79 1.96
N ASP A 80 -6.50 -15.48 1.90
CA ASP A 80 -6.45 -14.60 3.07
C ASP A 80 -7.85 -14.13 3.50
N SER A 81 -8.58 -14.98 4.22
CA SER A 81 -9.97 -14.71 4.64
C SER A 81 -10.11 -13.80 5.87
N ALA A 82 -9.03 -13.58 6.64
CA ALA A 82 -9.07 -12.86 7.93
C ALA A 82 -8.36 -11.50 7.92
N ILE A 83 -8.04 -10.96 6.75
CA ILE A 83 -7.05 -9.89 6.64
C ILE A 83 -7.64 -8.48 6.75
N ARG A 84 -7.10 -7.71 7.71
CA ARG A 84 -7.33 -6.27 7.84
C ARG A 84 -6.51 -5.51 6.80
N TYR A 85 -7.01 -5.52 5.58
CA TYR A 85 -6.45 -4.84 4.42
C TYR A 85 -5.93 -3.41 4.69
N SER A 86 -6.70 -2.61 5.42
CA SER A 86 -6.31 -1.23 5.75
C SER A 86 -5.11 -1.19 6.69
N SER A 87 -5.01 -2.15 7.61
CA SER A 87 -3.90 -2.22 8.55
C SER A 87 -2.61 -2.62 7.84
N GLU A 88 -2.67 -3.62 6.96
CA GLU A 88 -1.52 -4.06 6.16
C GLU A 88 -1.04 -2.96 5.20
N GLY A 89 -1.96 -2.24 4.56
CA GLY A 89 -1.61 -1.09 3.73
C GLY A 89 -0.88 -0.02 4.55
N GLN A 90 -1.37 0.30 5.74
CA GLN A 90 -0.72 1.26 6.63
C GLN A 90 0.64 0.78 7.14
N THR A 91 0.76 -0.51 7.46
CA THR A 91 2.03 -1.12 7.83
C THR A 91 3.02 -1.05 6.67
N LEU A 92 2.59 -1.29 5.43
CA LEU A 92 3.46 -1.18 4.25
C LEU A 92 4.01 0.25 4.08
N LEU A 93 3.20 1.27 4.32
CA LEU A 93 3.62 2.69 4.28
C LEU A 93 4.67 2.99 5.35
N ALA A 94 4.38 2.64 6.60
CA ALA A 94 5.29 2.90 7.71
C ALA A 94 6.68 2.25 7.51
N PHE A 95 6.70 1.08 6.86
CA PHE A 95 7.92 0.32 6.61
C PHE A 95 8.69 0.84 5.39
N GLN A 96 7.99 1.42 4.42
CA GLN A 96 8.62 2.12 3.31
C GLN A 96 9.33 3.40 3.78
N GLU A 97 8.67 4.21 4.62
CA GLU A 97 9.25 5.45 5.16
C GLU A 97 10.48 5.18 6.03
N SER A 98 10.45 4.11 6.81
CA SER A 98 11.50 3.82 7.80
C SER A 98 12.79 3.23 7.20
N ARG A 99 12.84 2.91 5.89
CA ARG A 99 14.05 2.45 5.14
C ARG A 99 14.91 1.40 5.87
N LYS A 100 14.30 0.47 6.61
CA LYS A 100 15.03 -0.45 7.49
C LYS A 100 14.71 -1.91 7.16
N PRO A 101 15.63 -2.63 6.47
CA PRO A 101 15.46 -4.04 6.13
C PRO A 101 15.26 -4.96 7.34
N PHE A 102 15.69 -4.53 8.54
CA PHE A 102 15.49 -5.30 9.76
C PHE A 102 14.02 -5.30 10.21
N LEU A 103 13.22 -4.30 9.83
CA LEU A 103 11.80 -4.22 10.17
C LEU A 103 11.00 -5.36 9.56
N ASP A 104 11.36 -5.81 8.36
CA ASP A 104 10.73 -6.98 7.73
C ASP A 104 10.96 -8.29 8.49
N ARG A 105 11.94 -8.34 9.42
CA ARG A 105 12.22 -9.51 10.28
C ARG A 105 11.50 -9.46 11.62
N LEU A 106 10.87 -8.35 11.96
CA LEU A 106 10.22 -8.18 13.25
C LEU A 106 8.87 -8.90 13.30
N ARG A 107 8.68 -9.70 14.34
CA ARG A 107 7.41 -10.36 14.66
C ARG A 107 6.27 -9.36 14.84
N LEU A 108 6.60 -8.11 15.20
CA LEU A 108 5.68 -6.98 15.26
C LEU A 108 4.79 -6.84 14.01
N LYS A 109 5.36 -7.01 12.82
CA LYS A 109 4.62 -6.79 11.56
C LYS A 109 3.39 -7.68 11.48
N THR A 110 3.57 -8.98 11.70
CA THR A 110 2.53 -10.01 11.57
C THR A 110 1.70 -10.16 12.85
N GLU A 111 2.32 -10.05 14.03
CA GLU A 111 1.66 -10.36 15.31
C GLU A 111 0.90 -9.17 15.90
N VAL A 112 1.36 -7.94 15.64
CA VAL A 112 0.85 -6.71 16.25
C VAL A 112 0.31 -5.75 15.18
N PHE A 113 1.17 -5.24 14.30
CA PHE A 113 0.84 -4.14 13.39
C PHE A 113 -0.28 -4.47 12.43
N ASN A 114 -0.31 -5.67 11.85
CA ASN A 114 -1.41 -6.10 10.98
C ASN A 114 -2.74 -6.31 11.73
N LYS A 115 -2.71 -6.46 13.06
CA LYS A 115 -3.91 -6.55 13.91
C LYS A 115 -4.38 -5.18 14.38
N MET A 116 -3.51 -4.18 14.44
CA MET A 116 -3.90 -2.81 14.82
C MET A 116 -4.94 -2.24 13.85
N HIS A 117 -5.74 -1.30 14.34
CA HIS A 117 -6.66 -0.55 13.49
C HIS A 117 -5.87 0.41 12.58
N ALA A 118 -6.43 0.82 11.44
CA ALA A 118 -5.73 1.65 10.47
C ALA A 118 -5.94 3.15 10.71
N ASP A 119 -5.68 3.61 11.93
CA ASP A 119 -5.84 5.01 12.36
C ASP A 119 -4.50 5.73 12.56
N ARG A 120 -4.56 7.04 12.84
CA ARG A 120 -3.37 7.86 13.01
C ARG A 120 -2.51 7.44 14.20
N ILE A 121 -3.12 6.97 15.29
CA ILE A 121 -2.41 6.50 16.48
C ILE A 121 -1.58 5.25 16.12
N SER A 122 -2.20 4.32 15.39
CA SER A 122 -1.53 3.11 14.91
C SER A 122 -0.45 3.43 13.88
N LEU A 123 -0.64 4.45 13.04
CA LEU A 123 0.42 4.93 12.14
C LEU A 123 1.64 5.41 12.93
N ASN A 124 1.43 6.27 13.92
CA ASN A 124 2.52 6.79 14.76
C ASN A 124 3.29 5.65 15.44
N GLY A 125 2.59 4.66 16.00
CA GLY A 125 3.24 3.49 16.61
C GLY A 125 4.03 2.63 15.61
N LYS A 126 3.53 2.51 14.37
CA LYS A 126 4.20 1.75 13.29
C LYS A 126 5.42 2.47 12.70
N THR A 127 5.45 3.81 12.75
CA THR A 127 6.59 4.63 12.27
C THR A 127 7.58 4.97 13.38
N ASP A 128 7.22 4.75 14.65
CA ASP A 128 8.09 5.02 15.79
C ASP A 128 9.31 4.09 15.79
N VAL A 129 10.50 4.72 15.74
CA VAL A 129 11.78 4.02 15.66
C VAL A 129 12.08 3.25 16.94
N ILE A 130 11.74 3.78 18.11
CA ILE A 130 12.02 3.15 19.41
C ILE A 130 11.14 1.91 19.56
N VAL A 131 9.84 2.04 19.30
CA VAL A 131 8.89 0.92 19.32
C VAL A 131 9.36 -0.19 18.38
N CYS A 132 9.78 0.18 17.17
CA CYS A 132 10.25 -0.78 16.19
C CYS A 132 11.64 -1.36 16.47
N GLN A 133 12.49 -0.72 17.29
CA GLN A 133 13.82 -1.22 17.63
C GLN A 133 13.82 -2.18 18.83
N TYR A 134 12.86 -2.03 19.74
CA TYR A 134 12.87 -2.74 21.03
C TYR A 134 11.87 -3.90 21.13
N ALA A 135 11.07 -4.16 20.11
CA ALA A 135 10.10 -5.24 20.11
C ALA A 135 10.44 -6.40 19.16
#